data_AF-K1TCK7-F1
#
_entry.id   AF-K1TCK7-F1
#
_cell.length_a   1.000
_cell.length_b   1.000
_cell.length_c   1.000
_cell.angle_alpha   90.00
_cell.angle_beta   90.00
_cell.angle_gamma   90.00
#
_symmetry.space_group_name_H-M   'P 1'
#
loop_
_entity.id
_entity.type
_entity.pdbx_description
1 polymer ?
#
loop_
_entity_poly.entity_id
_entity_poly.type
_entity_poly.pdbx_seq_one_letter_code
_entity_poly.pdbx_strand_id
1 'polypeptide(L)' 'MANVGVIGAGSWGTALSVLLADNGHHVTIWSID' A
#
# COMPACT_ATOMS: atom_id res chain seq x y z
N MET A 1 -11.54 -6.50 -5.64
CA MET A 1 -11.52 -5.99 -4.26
C MET A 1 -10.83 -7.01 -3.36
N ALA A 2 -9.65 -6.68 -2.84
CA ALA A 2 -8.90 -7.51 -1.90
C ALA A 2 -8.31 -6.62 -0.80
N ASN A 3 -8.02 -7.20 0.36
CA ASN A 3 -7.32 -6.51 1.45
C ASN A 3 -5.81 -6.74 1.28
N VAL A 4 -5.04 -5.66 1.21
CA VAL A 4 -3.59 -5.72 0.95
C VAL A 4 -2.84 -5.00 2.06
N GLY A 5 -1.89 -5.70 2.69
CA GLY A 5 -0.92 -5.10 3.61
C GLY A 5 0.38 -4.79 2.88
N VAL A 6 0.85 -3.55 2.94
CA VAL A 6 2.16 -3.12 2.43
C VAL A 6 3.07 -2.80 3.61
N ILE A 7 4.23 -3.46 3.68
CA ILE A 7 5.23 -3.25 4.73
C ILE A 7 6.37 -2.40 4.16
N GLY A 8 6.58 -1.23 4.75
CA GLY A 8 7.53 -0.20 4.34
C GLY A 8 6.85 0.95 3.59
N ALA A 9 6.92 2.16 4.14
CA ALA A 9 6.43 3.40 3.51
C ALA A 9 7.52 4.15 2.71
N GLY A 10 8.45 3.41 2.10
CA GLY A 10 9.43 3.98 1.18
C GLY A 10 8.79 4.46 -0.13
N SER A 11 9.60 5.01 -1.05
CA SER A 11 9.13 5.52 -2.34
C SER A 11 8.31 4.48 -3.13
N TRP A 12 8.82 3.27 -3.25
CA TRP A 12 8.13 2.17 -3.94
C TRP A 12 6.92 1.62 -3.16
N GLY A 13 7.02 1.51 -1.83
CA GLY A 13 5.92 1.02 -1.00
C GLY A 13 4.71 1.96 -1.05
N THR A 14 4.97 3.26 -1.05
CA THR A 14 3.93 4.29 -1.20
C THR A 14 3.35 4.29 -2.62
N ALA A 15 4.19 4.27 -3.66
CA ALA A 15 3.72 4.27 -5.05
C ALA A 15 2.86 3.03 -5.37
N LEU A 16 3.28 1.85 -4.90
CA LEU A 16 2.51 0.61 -5.07
C LEU A 16 1.19 0.67 -4.29
N SER A 17 1.19 1.23 -3.09
CA SER A 17 -0.03 1.37 -2.28
C SER A 17 -1.07 2.25 -2.98
N VAL A 18 -0.65 3.35 -3.60
CA VAL A 18 -1.53 4.23 -4.39
C VAL A 18 -2.09 3.48 -5.60
N LEU A 19 -1.24 2.80 -6.37
CA LEU A 19 -1.69 2.01 -7.51
C LEU A 19 -2.74 0.96 -7.12
N LEU A 20 -2.52 0.25 -6.02
CA LEU A 20 -3.46 -0.77 -5.53
C LEU A 20 -4.77 -0.15 -5.04
N ALA A 21 -4.72 0.99 -4.36
CA ALA A 21 -5.92 1.72 -3.94
C ALA A 21 -6.74 2.18 -5.16
N ASP A 22 -6.09 2.73 -6.19
CA ASP A 22 -6.74 3.16 -7.44
C ASP A 22 -7.38 1.99 -8.20
N ASN A 23 -6.82 0.78 -8.07
CA ASN A 23 -7.40 -0.45 -8.62
C ASN A 23 -8.55 -1.02 -7.76
N GLY A 24 -9.00 -0.30 -6.73
CA GLY A 24 -10.12 -0.71 -5.89
C GLY A 24 -9.74 -1.85 -4.94
N HIS A 25 -8.54 -1.82 -4.37
CA HIS A 25 -8.15 -2.66 -3.24
C HIS A 25 -8.18 -1.85 -1.93
N HIS A 26 -8.49 -2.51 -0.82
CA HIS A 26 -8.36 -1.91 0.51
C HIS A 26 -6.92 -2.11 0.97
N VAL A 27 -6.15 -1.02 1.08
CA VAL A 27 -4.72 -1.07 1.35
C VAL A 27 -4.40 -0.50 2.72
N THR A 28 -3.62 -1.23 3.52
CA THR A 28 -3.03 -0.74 4.77
C THR A 28 -1.52 -0.72 4.63
N ILE A 29 -0.90 0.45 4.82
CA ILE A 29 0.56 0.60 4.81
C ILE A 29 1.10 0.65 6.25
N TRP A 30 2.17 -0.09 6.51
CA TRP A 30 2.88 -0.10 7.79
C TRP A 30 4.30 0.39 7.57
N SER A 31 4.79 1.27 8.42
CA SER A 31 6.19 1.66 8.45
C SER A 31 6.71 1.52 9.87
N ILE A 32 8.02 1.34 9.99
CA ILE A 32 8.74 1.47 11.24
C ILE A 32 9.60 2.73 11.17
N ASP A 33 9.88 3.31 12.33
CA ASP A 33 10.91 4.33 12.50
C ASP A 33 12.32 3.69 12.49
#